data_AF-A0A3A1YHG2-F1
#
_entry.id   AF-A0A3A1YHG2-F1
#
_cell.length_a   1.000
_cell.length_b   1.000
_cell.length_c   1.000
_cell.angle_alpha   90.00
_cell.angle_beta   90.00
_cell.angle_gamma   90.00
#
_symmetry.space_group_name_H-M   'P 1'
#
loop_
_entity.id
_entity.type
_entity.pdbx_description
1 polymer ?
#
loop_
_entity_poly.entity_id
_entity_poly.type
_entity_poly.pdbx_seq_one_letter_code
_entity_poly.pdbx_strand_id
1 'polypeptide(L)'
;MKPLNYQSRITEVGDVANRLAVLYKGTATLQDDAFLKNLLSEIQTQGDAITEAIKKDKAVSKLEDADAERDEAIRVLDKMLKAYEVFPVENTKAHGQKIATIFKKYGVKITEENYSSESNLIDSLLKDLSVAEVQDSVTALSGVSEAIAQIRTTQEEFARLRLQYEEAFTENLSKVSASSLRKPLLELINKKLIPYLVAMTLVDGAKYTAFADKVAKIIDDMNEVVKARGKKK
;
A
#
# COMPACT_ATOMS: atom_id res chain seq x y z
N MET A 1 -16.35 2.82 32.47
CA MET A 1 -15.98 2.93 31.04
C MET A 1 -15.59 1.55 30.52
N LYS A 2 -16.05 1.13 29.33
CA LYS A 2 -15.68 -0.18 28.75
C LYS A 2 -14.30 -0.13 28.09
N PRO A 3 -13.55 -1.24 28.03
CA PRO A 3 -12.34 -1.28 27.21
C PRO A 3 -12.67 -1.21 25.71
N LEU A 4 -11.74 -0.67 24.92
CA LEU A 4 -11.73 -0.85 23.48
C LEU A 4 -11.55 -2.34 23.15
N ASN A 5 -12.35 -2.85 22.23
CA ASN A 5 -12.41 -4.27 21.91
C ASN A 5 -11.04 -4.78 21.38
N TYR A 6 -10.52 -5.84 22.01
CA TYR A 6 -9.26 -6.48 21.59
C TYR A 6 -9.34 -7.16 20.22
N GLN A 7 -10.50 -7.20 19.57
CA GLN A 7 -10.69 -7.64 18.18
C GLN A 7 -10.71 -6.47 17.18
N SER A 8 -10.54 -5.22 17.62
CA SER A 8 -10.42 -4.07 16.70
C SER A 8 -9.26 -4.28 15.73
N ARG A 9 -9.49 -4.06 14.44
CA ARG A 9 -8.46 -4.07 13.39
C ARG A 9 -7.56 -2.85 13.54
N ILE A 10 -6.40 -2.90 12.93
CA ILE A 10 -5.42 -1.82 13.02
C ILE A 10 -5.96 -0.45 12.62
N THR A 11 -6.71 -0.37 11.52
CA THR A 11 -7.35 0.87 11.06
C THR A 11 -8.35 1.43 12.06
N GLU A 12 -9.07 0.55 12.77
CA GLU A 12 -10.05 0.90 13.80
C GLU A 12 -9.36 1.43 15.07
N VAL A 13 -8.22 0.83 15.45
CA VAL A 13 -7.43 1.32 16.59
C VAL A 13 -6.77 2.67 16.26
N GLY A 14 -6.28 2.85 15.02
CA GLY A 14 -5.75 4.12 14.54
C GLY A 14 -6.81 5.24 14.51
N ASP A 15 -8.02 4.96 14.03
CA ASP A 15 -9.14 5.92 14.07
C ASP A 15 -9.45 6.38 15.50
N VAL A 16 -9.52 5.44 16.45
CA VAL A 16 -9.74 5.80 17.86
C VAL A 16 -8.62 6.71 18.37
N ALA A 17 -7.35 6.40 18.10
CA ALA A 17 -6.24 7.26 18.52
C ALA A 17 -6.34 8.69 17.96
N ASN A 18 -6.68 8.84 16.67
CA ASN A 18 -6.86 10.14 16.03
C ASN A 18 -8.02 10.92 16.66
N ARG A 19 -9.16 10.27 16.89
CA ARG A 19 -10.33 10.89 17.54
C ARG A 19 -10.02 11.31 18.99
N LEU A 20 -9.26 10.50 19.73
CA LEU A 20 -8.82 10.84 21.08
C LEU A 20 -7.86 12.05 21.09
N ALA A 21 -6.91 12.10 20.16
CA ALA A 21 -5.98 13.22 20.03
C ALA A 21 -6.69 14.54 19.70
N VAL A 22 -7.63 14.51 18.74
CA VAL A 22 -8.47 15.68 18.39
C VAL A 22 -9.31 16.13 19.58
N LEU A 23 -9.97 15.17 20.26
CA LEU A 23 -10.77 15.46 21.45
C LEU A 23 -9.95 16.16 22.54
N TYR A 24 -8.74 15.67 22.80
CA TYR A 24 -7.86 16.25 23.80
C TYR A 24 -7.39 17.65 23.43
N LYS A 25 -6.92 17.86 22.20
CA LYS A 25 -6.52 19.19 21.71
C LYS A 25 -7.65 20.22 21.84
N GLY A 26 -8.90 19.79 21.64
CA GLY A 26 -10.09 20.63 21.81
C GLY A 26 -10.53 20.85 23.27
N THR A 27 -9.88 20.23 24.26
CA THR A 27 -10.27 20.29 25.67
C THR A 27 -9.26 21.13 26.47
N ALA A 28 -9.49 22.44 26.51
CA ALA A 28 -8.60 23.40 27.18
C ALA A 28 -8.42 23.13 28.69
N THR A 29 -9.47 22.64 29.36
CA THR A 29 -9.52 22.41 30.81
C THR A 29 -8.61 21.29 31.29
N LEU A 30 -8.05 20.47 30.39
CA LEU A 30 -7.19 19.32 30.71
C LEU A 30 -5.76 19.48 30.16
N GLN A 31 -5.40 20.65 29.64
CA GLN A 31 -4.06 20.89 29.08
C GLN A 31 -2.98 21.03 30.16
N ASP A 32 -3.37 21.32 31.40
CA ASP A 32 -2.49 21.39 32.57
C ASP A 32 -2.18 19.99 33.16
N ASP A 33 -2.93 18.97 32.77
CA ASP A 33 -2.70 17.58 33.17
C ASP A 33 -1.50 16.98 32.41
N ALA A 34 -0.36 16.91 33.08
CA ALA A 34 0.87 16.39 32.51
C ALA A 34 0.78 14.90 32.10
N PHE A 35 0.00 14.08 32.80
CA PHE A 35 -0.15 12.68 32.47
C PHE A 35 -0.98 12.51 31.20
N LEU A 36 -2.14 13.16 31.10
CA LEU A 36 -2.97 13.13 29.90
C LEU A 36 -2.23 13.71 28.70
N LYS A 37 -1.49 14.81 28.89
CA LYS A 37 -0.68 15.42 27.84
C LYS A 37 0.32 14.43 27.25
N ASN A 38 1.11 13.79 28.10
CA ASN A 38 2.13 12.83 27.65
C ASN A 38 1.50 11.58 27.03
N LEU A 39 0.48 11.01 27.68
CA LEU A 39 -0.18 9.79 27.21
C LEU A 39 -0.89 10.01 25.87
N LEU A 40 -1.60 11.12 25.68
CA LEU A 40 -2.29 11.38 24.43
C LEU A 40 -1.37 11.85 23.31
N SER A 41 -0.23 12.47 23.65
CA SER A 41 0.85 12.63 22.68
C SER A 41 1.40 11.28 22.22
N GLU A 42 1.62 10.33 23.14
CA GLU A 42 2.10 8.97 22.80
C GLU A 42 1.07 8.21 21.93
N ILE A 43 -0.21 8.27 22.30
CA ILE A 43 -1.32 7.68 21.53
C ILE A 43 -1.42 8.31 20.13
N GLN A 44 -1.28 9.65 20.03
CA GLN A 44 -1.29 10.32 18.73
C GLN A 44 -0.11 9.87 17.87
N THR A 45 1.12 9.89 18.39
CA THR A 45 2.32 9.45 17.65
C THR A 45 2.17 8.02 17.13
N GLN A 46 1.63 7.10 17.93
CA GLN A 46 1.37 5.73 17.48
C GLN A 46 0.23 5.65 16.45
N GLY A 47 -0.82 6.47 16.56
CA GLY A 47 -1.89 6.56 15.57
C GLY A 47 -1.42 7.10 14.22
N ASP A 48 -0.57 8.12 14.25
CA ASP A 48 0.08 8.69 13.06
C ASP A 48 1.01 7.64 12.41
N ALA A 49 1.81 6.93 13.21
CA ALA A 49 2.66 5.83 12.72
C ALA A 49 1.86 4.69 12.06
N ILE A 50 0.66 4.35 12.58
CA ILE A 50 -0.23 3.38 11.93
C ILE A 50 -0.70 3.89 10.57
N THR A 51 -1.08 5.17 10.48
CA THR A 51 -1.55 5.79 9.24
C THR A 51 -0.47 5.74 8.16
N GLU A 52 0.77 6.09 8.50
CA GLU A 52 1.90 6.02 7.58
C GLU A 52 2.25 4.59 7.19
N ALA A 53 2.28 3.66 8.13
CA ALA A 53 2.54 2.25 7.84
C ALA A 53 1.49 1.65 6.87
N ILE A 54 0.21 2.00 7.03
CA ILE A 54 -0.86 1.56 6.11
C ILE A 54 -0.69 2.16 4.70
N LYS A 55 -0.31 3.44 4.58
CA LYS A 55 -0.04 4.07 3.28
C LYS A 55 1.09 3.35 2.57
N LYS A 56 2.16 3.06 3.29
CA LYS A 56 3.31 2.30 2.80
C LYS A 56 2.95 0.88 2.37
N ASP A 57 2.24 0.11 3.20
CA ASP A 57 1.82 -1.26 2.85
C ASP A 57 0.96 -1.26 1.56
N LYS A 58 0.09 -0.26 1.38
CA LYS A 58 -0.68 -0.09 0.15
C LYS A 58 0.18 0.27 -1.06
N ALA A 59 1.19 1.13 -0.89
CA ALA A 59 2.09 1.50 -1.96
C ALA A 59 2.94 0.31 -2.41
N VAL A 60 3.44 -0.49 -1.46
CA VAL A 60 4.16 -1.75 -1.73
C VAL A 60 3.27 -2.71 -2.53
N SER A 61 2.08 -3.01 -2.01
CA SER A 61 1.15 -3.96 -2.66
C SER A 61 0.79 -3.54 -4.09
N LYS A 62 0.50 -2.24 -4.32
CA LYS A 62 0.22 -1.75 -5.67
C LYS A 62 1.40 -1.86 -6.61
N LEU A 63 2.61 -1.63 -6.09
CA LEU A 63 3.83 -1.73 -6.89
C LEU A 63 4.11 -3.19 -7.27
N GLU A 64 3.93 -4.13 -6.35
CA GLU A 64 4.03 -5.58 -6.59
C GLU A 64 2.99 -6.07 -7.61
N ASP A 65 1.74 -5.58 -7.51
CA ASP A 65 0.69 -5.92 -8.49
C ASP A 65 1.06 -5.42 -9.90
N ALA A 66 1.54 -4.18 -10.02
CA ALA A 66 1.96 -3.60 -11.30
C ALA A 66 3.20 -4.29 -11.89
N ASP A 67 4.12 -4.73 -11.03
CA ASP A 67 5.27 -5.55 -11.40
C ASP A 67 4.82 -6.88 -12.04
N ALA A 68 3.86 -7.56 -11.41
CA ALA A 68 3.28 -8.80 -11.93
C ALA A 68 2.56 -8.61 -13.28
N GLU A 69 1.90 -7.47 -13.49
CA GLU A 69 1.28 -7.14 -14.78
C GLU A 69 2.33 -6.91 -15.88
N ARG A 70 3.45 -6.25 -15.55
CA ARG A 70 4.56 -6.05 -16.48
C ARG A 70 5.22 -7.38 -16.87
N ASP A 71 5.46 -8.23 -15.88
CA ASP A 71 5.93 -9.61 -16.06
C ASP A 71 5.08 -10.40 -17.04
N GLU A 72 3.77 -10.38 -16.85
CA GLU A 72 2.86 -11.13 -17.72
C GLU A 72 2.83 -10.55 -19.13
N ALA A 73 2.91 -9.22 -19.30
CA ALA A 73 3.01 -8.60 -20.63
C ALA A 73 4.26 -9.09 -21.40
N ILE A 74 5.40 -9.23 -20.73
CA ILE A 74 6.63 -9.80 -21.32
C ILE A 74 6.42 -11.28 -21.68
N ARG A 75 5.81 -12.09 -20.81
CA ARG A 75 5.52 -13.52 -21.06
C ARG A 75 4.53 -13.72 -22.20
N VAL A 76 3.54 -12.83 -22.35
CA VAL A 76 2.59 -12.85 -23.48
C VAL A 76 3.33 -12.65 -24.79
N LEU A 77 4.18 -11.63 -24.89
CA LEU A 77 4.97 -11.38 -26.10
C LEU A 77 5.87 -12.59 -26.43
N ASP A 78 6.56 -13.16 -25.44
CA ASP A 78 7.38 -14.38 -25.62
C ASP A 78 6.59 -15.54 -26.23
N LYS A 79 5.41 -15.85 -25.65
CA LYS A 79 4.53 -16.93 -26.16
C LYS A 79 4.08 -16.67 -27.60
N MET A 80 3.72 -15.43 -27.93
CA MET A 80 3.33 -15.04 -29.28
C MET A 80 4.49 -15.21 -30.27
N LEU A 81 5.68 -14.73 -29.92
CA LEU A 81 6.85 -14.82 -30.78
C LEU A 81 7.28 -16.26 -31.01
N LYS A 82 7.23 -17.12 -29.98
CA LYS A 82 7.46 -18.57 -30.14
C LYS A 82 6.52 -19.21 -31.15
N ALA A 83 5.24 -18.82 -31.16
CA ALA A 83 4.29 -19.31 -32.16
C ALA A 83 4.63 -18.79 -33.57
N TYR A 84 4.99 -17.51 -33.70
CA TYR A 84 5.33 -16.91 -34.98
C TYR A 84 6.67 -17.44 -35.57
N GLU A 85 7.65 -17.82 -34.74
CA GLU A 85 8.92 -18.40 -35.20
C GLU A 85 8.76 -19.73 -35.96
N VAL A 86 7.68 -20.46 -35.69
CA VAL A 86 7.39 -21.78 -36.28
C VAL A 86 6.13 -21.77 -37.15
N PHE A 87 5.60 -20.59 -37.47
CA PHE A 87 4.35 -20.45 -38.22
C PHE A 87 4.47 -21.06 -39.63
N PRO A 88 3.42 -21.70 -40.17
CA PRO A 88 3.51 -22.42 -41.45
C PRO A 88 3.58 -21.52 -42.69
N VAL A 89 3.29 -20.23 -42.56
CA VAL A 89 3.34 -19.25 -43.66
C VAL A 89 4.69 -18.54 -43.65
N GLU A 90 5.50 -18.75 -44.69
CA GLU A 90 6.91 -18.32 -44.72
C GLU A 90 7.10 -16.82 -44.48
N ASN A 91 6.25 -15.97 -45.08
CA ASN A 91 6.33 -14.52 -44.87
C ASN A 91 6.05 -14.13 -43.41
N THR A 92 4.99 -14.69 -42.82
CA THR A 92 4.64 -14.49 -41.40
C THR A 92 5.74 -14.99 -40.48
N LYS A 93 6.31 -16.16 -40.79
CA LYS A 93 7.42 -16.75 -40.05
C LYS A 93 8.66 -15.87 -40.07
N ALA A 94 9.03 -15.32 -41.23
CA ALA A 94 10.17 -14.41 -41.37
C ALA A 94 10.02 -13.14 -40.51
N HIS A 95 8.82 -12.54 -40.49
CA HIS A 95 8.53 -11.42 -39.59
C HIS A 95 8.65 -11.84 -38.12
N GLY A 96 8.12 -13.00 -37.75
CA GLY A 96 8.20 -13.57 -36.39
C GLY A 96 9.63 -13.76 -35.91
N GLN A 97 10.47 -14.39 -36.74
CA GLN A 97 11.88 -14.63 -36.46
C GLN A 97 12.67 -13.32 -36.28
N LYS A 98 12.36 -12.29 -37.07
CA LYS A 98 13.00 -10.98 -36.95
C LYS A 98 12.75 -10.36 -35.56
N ILE A 99 11.50 -10.35 -35.11
CA ILE A 99 11.13 -9.78 -33.80
C ILE A 99 11.66 -10.67 -32.66
N ALA A 100 11.55 -11.99 -32.79
CA ALA A 100 12.06 -12.94 -31.80
C ALA A 100 13.58 -12.82 -31.61
N THR A 101 14.34 -12.52 -32.67
CA THR A 101 15.79 -12.27 -32.57
C THR A 101 16.10 -11.05 -31.71
N ILE A 102 15.30 -9.99 -31.84
CA ILE A 102 15.42 -8.79 -30.99
C ILE A 102 15.07 -9.14 -29.55
N PHE A 103 13.92 -9.79 -29.34
CA PHE A 103 13.44 -10.17 -28.01
C PHE A 103 14.44 -11.06 -27.26
N LYS A 104 15.10 -12.02 -27.95
CA LYS A 104 16.10 -12.93 -27.37
C LYS A 104 17.30 -12.25 -26.72
N LYS A 105 17.63 -11.00 -27.09
CA LYS A 105 18.68 -10.22 -26.41
C LYS A 105 18.33 -9.95 -24.93
N TYR A 106 17.03 -9.86 -24.66
CA TYR A 106 16.45 -9.56 -23.35
C TYR A 106 15.91 -10.86 -22.73
N GLY A 107 14.91 -11.46 -23.38
CA GLY A 107 14.25 -12.70 -22.96
C GLY A 107 13.33 -12.52 -21.75
N VAL A 108 12.61 -13.58 -21.38
CA VAL A 108 11.73 -13.57 -20.19
C VAL A 108 12.53 -13.35 -18.90
N LYS A 109 13.82 -13.70 -18.86
CA LYS A 109 14.70 -13.51 -17.68
C LYS A 109 14.75 -12.07 -17.15
N ILE A 110 14.37 -11.06 -17.94
CA ILE A 110 14.30 -9.68 -17.44
C ILE A 110 13.26 -9.52 -16.33
N THR A 111 12.24 -10.39 -16.27
CA THR A 111 11.22 -10.44 -15.20
C THR A 111 11.77 -10.99 -13.87
N GLU A 112 13.01 -11.46 -13.85
CA GLU A 112 13.67 -11.98 -12.65
C GLU A 112 14.66 -10.96 -12.05
N GLU A 113 14.83 -9.82 -12.72
CA GLU A 113 15.73 -8.76 -12.30
C GLU A 113 15.11 -7.91 -11.19
N ASN A 114 15.94 -7.08 -10.54
CA ASN A 114 15.40 -6.04 -9.66
C ASN A 114 14.69 -4.95 -10.50
N TYR A 115 13.72 -4.25 -9.88
CA TYR A 115 12.90 -3.22 -10.52
C TYR A 115 13.66 -2.20 -11.39
N SER A 116 14.81 -1.72 -10.92
CA SER A 116 15.63 -0.76 -11.68
C SER A 116 16.24 -1.40 -12.92
N SER A 117 16.75 -2.63 -12.79
CA SER A 117 17.39 -3.35 -13.88
C SER A 117 16.36 -3.81 -14.91
N GLU A 118 15.22 -4.34 -14.45
CA GLU A 118 14.11 -4.72 -15.33
C GLU A 118 13.56 -3.51 -16.11
N SER A 119 13.29 -2.38 -15.45
CA SER A 119 12.80 -1.15 -16.11
C SER A 119 13.72 -0.72 -17.25
N ASN A 120 15.03 -0.67 -17.00
CA ASN A 120 16.01 -0.30 -18.02
C ASN A 120 16.04 -1.29 -19.20
N LEU A 121 15.90 -2.59 -18.91
CA LEU A 121 15.90 -3.63 -19.94
C LEU A 121 14.60 -3.60 -20.77
N ILE A 122 13.46 -3.32 -20.16
CA ILE A 122 12.17 -3.16 -20.84
C ILE A 122 12.18 -1.92 -21.72
N ASP A 123 12.68 -0.78 -21.23
CA ASP A 123 12.81 0.45 -22.02
C ASP A 123 13.74 0.23 -23.23
N SER A 124 14.83 -0.53 -23.02
CA SER A 124 15.76 -0.91 -24.09
C SER A 124 15.09 -1.84 -25.11
N LEU A 125 14.33 -2.84 -24.67
CA LEU A 125 13.53 -3.73 -25.53
C LEU A 125 12.53 -2.92 -26.37
N LEU A 126 11.75 -2.04 -25.73
CA LEU A 126 10.77 -1.19 -26.41
C LEU A 126 11.45 -0.28 -27.45
N LYS A 127 12.64 0.25 -27.13
CA LYS A 127 13.43 1.06 -28.07
C LYS A 127 13.89 0.25 -29.28
N ASP A 128 14.47 -0.92 -29.07
CA ASP A 128 14.90 -1.82 -30.15
C ASP A 128 13.72 -2.25 -31.05
N LEU A 129 12.54 -2.49 -30.45
CA LEU A 129 11.32 -2.83 -31.19
C LEU A 129 10.70 -1.64 -31.92
N SER A 130 11.02 -0.41 -31.53
CA SER A 130 10.51 0.84 -32.15
C SER A 130 11.37 1.33 -33.32
N VAL A 131 12.49 0.66 -33.61
CA VAL A 131 13.37 0.97 -34.75
C VAL A 131 12.59 0.85 -36.07
N ALA A 132 12.78 1.82 -36.99
CA ALA A 132 12.00 1.94 -38.21
C ALA A 132 12.01 0.66 -39.06
N GLU A 133 13.18 0.03 -39.17
CA GLU A 133 13.39 -1.22 -39.91
C GLU A 133 12.61 -2.41 -39.32
N VAL A 134 12.12 -2.31 -38.08
CA VAL A 134 11.39 -3.37 -37.37
C VAL A 134 9.87 -3.20 -37.50
N GLN A 135 9.39 -1.97 -37.77
CA GLN A 135 7.96 -1.62 -37.74
C GLN A 135 7.11 -2.41 -38.74
N ASP A 136 7.63 -2.67 -39.95
CA ASP A 136 6.93 -3.49 -40.95
C ASP A 136 6.64 -4.90 -40.40
N SER A 137 7.57 -5.49 -39.66
CA SER A 137 7.33 -6.80 -39.02
C SER A 137 6.35 -6.72 -37.86
N VAL A 138 6.40 -5.65 -37.05
CA VAL A 138 5.51 -5.46 -35.90
C VAL A 138 4.05 -5.32 -36.34
N THR A 139 3.82 -4.63 -37.46
CA THR A 139 2.47 -4.42 -38.01
C THR A 139 1.97 -5.62 -38.83
N ALA A 140 2.87 -6.40 -39.42
CA ALA A 140 2.51 -7.59 -40.21
C ALA A 140 2.00 -8.77 -39.36
N LEU A 141 2.26 -8.79 -38.05
CA LEU A 141 1.90 -9.89 -37.16
C LEU A 141 0.73 -9.50 -36.26
N SER A 142 -0.39 -10.23 -36.38
CA SER A 142 -1.60 -9.99 -35.60
C SER A 142 -1.33 -10.05 -34.09
N GLY A 143 -1.78 -9.02 -33.36
CA GLY A 143 -1.65 -8.92 -31.91
C GLY A 143 -0.27 -8.49 -31.40
N VAL A 144 0.77 -8.45 -32.24
CA VAL A 144 2.14 -8.11 -31.77
C VAL A 144 2.25 -6.61 -31.46
N SER A 145 1.61 -5.76 -32.26
CA SER A 145 1.54 -4.32 -31.99
C SER A 145 0.86 -4.04 -30.64
N GLU A 146 -0.24 -4.74 -30.37
CA GLU A 146 -1.00 -4.64 -29.13
C GLU A 146 -0.21 -5.17 -27.92
N ALA A 147 0.50 -6.29 -28.08
CA ALA A 147 1.36 -6.83 -27.01
C ALA A 147 2.50 -5.86 -26.65
N ILE A 148 3.14 -5.22 -27.64
CA ILE A 148 4.18 -4.21 -27.42
C ILE A 148 3.58 -2.96 -26.74
N ALA A 149 2.40 -2.52 -27.16
CA ALA A 149 1.69 -1.41 -26.52
C ALA A 149 1.31 -1.72 -25.07
N GLN A 150 0.94 -2.97 -24.77
CA GLN A 150 0.65 -3.41 -23.42
C GLN A 150 1.90 -3.36 -22.53
N ILE A 151 3.06 -3.82 -23.02
CA ILE A 151 4.34 -3.72 -22.29
C ILE A 151 4.67 -2.25 -21.98
N ARG A 152 4.47 -1.35 -22.96
CA ARG A 152 4.68 0.09 -22.74
C ARG A 152 3.75 0.63 -21.65
N THR A 153 2.46 0.28 -21.72
CA THR A 153 1.45 0.74 -20.77
C THR A 153 1.74 0.26 -19.35
N THR A 154 2.07 -1.02 -19.17
CA THR A 154 2.39 -1.58 -17.85
C THR A 154 3.71 -1.02 -17.30
N GLN A 155 4.71 -0.76 -18.16
CA GLN A 155 5.95 -0.11 -17.76
C GLN A 155 5.73 1.34 -17.31
N GLU A 156 4.93 2.11 -18.03
CA GLU A 156 4.57 3.49 -17.66
C GLU A 156 3.78 3.54 -16.34
N GLU A 157 2.83 2.62 -16.15
CA GLU A 157 2.07 2.50 -14.92
C GLU A 157 2.94 2.10 -13.73
N PHE A 158 3.86 1.15 -13.93
CA PHE A 158 4.84 0.80 -12.91
C PHE A 158 5.72 2.00 -12.53
N ALA A 159 6.25 2.74 -13.51
CA ALA A 159 7.06 3.93 -13.24
C ALA A 159 6.27 4.98 -12.44
N ARG A 160 4.99 5.17 -12.76
CA ARG A 160 4.09 6.06 -12.01
C ARG A 160 3.86 5.61 -10.57
N LEU A 161 3.62 4.32 -10.34
CA LEU A 161 3.42 3.75 -9.00
C LEU A 161 4.71 3.72 -8.19
N ARG A 162 5.86 3.56 -8.85
CA ARG A 162 7.17 3.60 -8.20
C ARG A 162 7.46 4.98 -7.59
N LEU A 163 7.05 6.07 -8.24
CA LEU A 163 7.13 7.41 -7.64
C LEU A 163 6.29 7.51 -6.36
N GLN A 164 5.08 6.94 -6.33
CA GLN A 164 4.23 6.93 -5.12
C GLN A 164 4.85 6.08 -3.99
N TYR A 165 5.50 4.97 -4.35
CA TYR A 165 6.26 4.17 -3.41
C TYR A 165 7.43 4.98 -2.84
N GLU A 166 8.21 5.67 -3.68
CA GLU A 166 9.33 6.49 -3.23
C GLU A 166 8.85 7.64 -2.33
N GLU A 167 7.77 8.32 -2.68
CA GLU A 167 7.11 9.35 -1.85
C GLU A 167 6.68 8.82 -0.48
N ALA A 168 6.07 7.61 -0.44
CA ALA A 168 5.65 6.95 0.80
C ALA A 168 6.82 6.47 1.67
N PHE A 169 8.05 6.47 1.15
CA PHE A 169 9.26 6.04 1.84
C PHE A 169 10.27 7.18 2.07
N THR A 170 10.03 8.38 1.53
CA THR A 170 10.72 9.62 1.92
C THR A 170 10.26 10.06 3.31
N GLU A 171 10.77 9.38 4.33
CA GLU A 171 10.98 9.84 5.70
C GLU A 171 11.55 8.64 6.46
N ASN A 172 12.46 8.87 7.40
CA ASN A 172 13.07 7.85 8.27
C ASN A 172 12.02 7.22 9.23
N LEU A 173 10.92 6.69 8.70
CA LEU A 173 9.87 6.03 9.44
C LEU A 173 10.14 4.52 9.38
N SER A 174 10.54 4.06 10.55
CA SER A 174 10.99 2.72 10.92
C SER A 174 10.36 1.55 10.15
N LYS A 175 11.10 0.44 10.05
CA LYS A 175 10.70 -0.87 9.49
C LYS A 175 9.49 -1.55 10.18
N VAL A 176 8.70 -0.81 10.94
CA VAL A 176 7.61 -1.31 11.77
C VAL A 176 6.40 -1.51 10.85
N SER A 177 6.06 -2.78 10.59
CA SER A 177 4.83 -3.11 9.87
C SER A 177 3.63 -2.58 10.64
N ALA A 178 2.59 -2.16 9.93
CA ALA A 178 1.39 -1.61 10.58
C ALA A 178 0.91 -2.58 11.68
N SER A 179 0.78 -3.87 11.35
CA SER A 179 0.30 -4.92 12.26
C SER A 179 1.00 -4.98 13.63
N SER A 180 2.27 -4.61 13.71
CA SER A 180 3.05 -4.58 14.95
C SER A 180 2.70 -3.41 15.89
N LEU A 181 2.11 -2.32 15.38
CA LEU A 181 1.71 -1.13 16.15
C LEU A 181 0.35 -1.28 16.86
N ARG A 182 -0.48 -2.22 16.41
CA ARG A 182 -1.85 -2.41 16.91
C ARG A 182 -1.89 -2.73 18.41
N LYS A 183 -1.08 -3.69 18.86
CA LYS A 183 -1.11 -4.17 20.26
C LYS A 183 -0.61 -3.10 21.23
N PRO A 184 0.54 -2.43 21.02
CA PRO A 184 0.99 -1.32 21.86
C PRO A 184 -0.08 -0.23 22.03
N LEU A 185 -0.73 0.19 20.95
CA LEU A 185 -1.74 1.25 21.00
C LEU A 185 -3.00 0.83 21.77
N LEU A 186 -3.46 -0.42 21.57
CA LEU A 186 -4.53 -1.00 22.39
C LEU A 186 -4.19 -1.00 23.88
N GLU A 187 -2.93 -1.29 24.22
CA GLU A 187 -2.48 -1.29 25.62
C GLU A 187 -2.42 0.12 26.21
N LEU A 188 -1.99 1.13 25.46
CA LEU A 188 -2.06 2.53 25.91
C LEU A 188 -3.50 2.96 26.23
N ILE A 189 -4.45 2.62 25.35
CA ILE A 189 -5.86 2.98 25.55
C ILE A 189 -6.45 2.19 26.74
N ASN A 190 -6.35 0.86 26.71
CA ASN A 190 -7.05 0.01 27.67
C ASN A 190 -6.40 -0.07 29.05
N LYS A 191 -5.06 -0.01 29.11
CA LYS A 191 -4.31 -0.21 30.36
C LYS A 191 -3.81 1.09 30.99
N LYS A 192 -3.75 2.21 30.24
CA LYS A 192 -3.34 3.51 30.78
C LYS A 192 -4.47 4.53 30.77
N LEU A 193 -5.03 4.87 29.59
CA LEU A 193 -5.99 5.96 29.45
C LEU A 193 -7.28 5.71 30.22
N ILE A 194 -7.90 4.55 30.00
CA ILE A 194 -9.19 4.22 30.64
C ILE A 194 -9.08 4.17 32.17
N PRO A 195 -8.11 3.45 32.77
CA PRO A 195 -7.95 3.43 34.22
C PRO A 195 -7.68 4.83 34.80
N TYR A 196 -6.88 5.64 34.11
CA TYR A 196 -6.60 7.01 34.53
C TYR A 196 -7.86 7.87 34.58
N LEU A 197 -8.66 7.87 33.51
CA LEU A 197 -9.90 8.65 33.47
C LEU A 197 -10.92 8.19 34.52
N VAL A 198 -11.04 6.88 34.75
CA VAL A 198 -11.90 6.36 35.83
C VAL A 198 -11.43 6.90 37.18
N ALA A 199 -10.13 6.83 37.49
CA ALA A 199 -9.60 7.35 38.75
C ALA A 199 -9.82 8.87 38.88
N MET A 200 -9.52 9.65 37.84
CA MET A 200 -9.62 11.10 37.90
C MET A 200 -11.05 11.62 37.97
N THR A 201 -12.04 10.89 37.45
CA THR A 201 -13.45 11.23 37.67
C THR A 201 -13.90 11.06 39.12
N LEU A 202 -13.24 10.19 39.91
CA LEU A 202 -13.49 10.06 41.35
C LEU A 202 -12.79 11.16 42.16
N VAL A 203 -11.63 11.62 41.70
CA VAL A 203 -10.84 12.67 42.36
C VAL A 203 -11.43 14.05 42.11
N ASP A 204 -11.77 14.36 40.85
CA ASP A 204 -12.29 15.67 40.44
C ASP A 204 -13.31 15.50 39.30
N GLY A 205 -14.51 15.06 39.67
CA GLY A 205 -15.58 14.85 38.70
C GLY A 205 -15.93 16.09 37.88
N ALA A 206 -15.81 17.30 38.46
CA ALA A 206 -16.12 18.55 37.76
C ALA A 206 -15.16 18.80 36.58
N LYS A 207 -13.87 18.46 36.77
CA LYS A 207 -12.84 18.63 35.73
C LYS A 207 -12.88 17.52 34.68
N TYR A 208 -13.05 16.24 35.07
CA TYR A 208 -12.77 15.11 34.18
C TYR A 208 -14.00 14.44 33.54
N THR A 209 -15.20 14.55 34.12
CA THR A 209 -16.37 13.75 33.69
C THR A 209 -16.73 13.98 32.22
N ALA A 210 -16.82 15.24 31.79
CA ALA A 210 -17.21 15.57 30.42
C ALA A 210 -16.23 15.03 29.36
N PHE A 211 -14.93 14.97 29.67
CA PHE A 211 -13.94 14.36 28.79
C PHE A 211 -14.03 12.84 28.81
N ALA A 212 -14.15 12.24 30.00
CA ALA A 212 -14.29 10.81 30.18
C ALA A 212 -15.52 10.26 29.44
N ASP A 213 -16.66 10.96 29.46
CA ASP A 213 -17.87 10.57 28.75
C ASP A 213 -17.68 10.59 27.23
N LYS A 214 -16.98 11.60 26.70
CA LYS A 214 -16.66 11.68 25.27
C LYS A 214 -15.69 10.58 24.85
N VAL A 215 -14.70 10.25 25.68
CA VAL A 215 -13.79 9.11 25.45
C VAL A 215 -14.57 7.79 25.47
N ALA A 216 -15.45 7.60 26.46
CA ALA A 216 -16.31 6.43 26.56
C ALA A 216 -17.18 6.27 25.30
N LYS A 217 -17.75 7.37 24.81
CA LYS A 217 -18.53 7.37 23.57
C LYS A 217 -17.69 6.97 22.34
N ILE A 218 -16.49 7.50 22.17
CA ILE A 218 -15.59 7.11 21.06
C ILE A 218 -15.34 5.60 21.09
N ILE A 219 -15.06 5.05 22.27
CA ILE A 219 -14.79 3.62 22.46
C ILE A 219 -16.04 2.78 22.21
N ASP A 220 -17.19 3.17 22.74
CA ASP A 220 -18.44 2.45 22.56
C ASP A 220 -18.88 2.44 21.09
N ASP A 221 -18.80 3.58 20.40
CA ASP A 221 -19.09 3.68 18.96
C ASP A 221 -18.20 2.70 18.17
N MET A 222 -16.89 2.64 18.46
CA MET A 222 -15.98 1.71 17.78
C MET A 222 -16.26 0.24 18.15
N ASN A 223 -16.60 -0.04 19.40
CA ASN A 223 -16.95 -1.38 19.84
C ASN A 223 -18.20 -1.91 19.13
N GLU A 224 -19.19 -1.06 18.84
CA GLU A 224 -20.35 -1.44 18.04
C GLU A 224 -19.99 -1.74 16.58
N VAL A 225 -19.08 -0.98 15.97
CA VAL A 225 -18.53 -1.29 14.64
C VAL A 225 -17.90 -2.69 14.61
N VAL A 226 -17.06 -3.00 15.61
CA VAL A 226 -16.39 -4.30 15.72
C VAL A 226 -17.39 -5.45 15.90
N LYS A 227 -18.43 -5.26 16.73
CA LYS A 227 -19.49 -6.26 16.95
C LYS A 227 -20.31 -6.49 15.68
N ALA A 228 -20.71 -5.43 14.99
CA ALA A 228 -21.51 -5.51 13.76
C ALA A 228 -20.77 -6.31 12.68
N ARG A 229 -19.45 -6.15 12.58
CA ARG A 229 -18.60 -6.95 11.68
C ARG A 229 -18.61 -8.43 12.03
N GLY A 230 -18.63 -8.80 13.31
CA GLY A 230 -18.68 -10.19 13.76
C GLY A 230 -19.98 -10.92 13.43
N LYS A 231 -21.09 -10.19 13.24
CA LYS A 231 -22.41 -10.75 12.90
C LYS A 231 -22.64 -10.99 11.40
N LYS A 232 -21.76 -10.45 10.52
CA LYS A 232 -21.84 -10.63 9.06
C LYS A 232 -21.08 -11.87 8.56
N LYS A 233 -20.86 -12.86 9.43
CA LYS A 233 -20.25 -14.14 9.08
C LYS A 233 -21.29 -15.24 9.03
#